data_AF-A0AAU6Y4S4-F1
#
_entry.id   AF-A0AAU6Y4S4-F1
#
_cell.length_a   1.000
_cell.length_b   1.000
_cell.length_c   1.000
_cell.angle_alpha   90.00
_cell.angle_beta   90.00
_cell.angle_gamma   90.00
#
_symmetry.space_group_name_H-M   'P 1'
#
loop_
_entity.id
_entity.type
_entity.pdbx_description
1 polymer ?
#
loop_
_entity_poly.entity_id
_entity_poly.type
_entity_poly.pdbx_seq_one_letter_code
_entity_poly.pdbx_strand_id
1 'polypeptide(L)'
;MDRLKIHLIFVTVQFQSMAKKKNIVQEDPVKLQAKHKRDYLSRLKMVCDKLVGAGWFELIPAADIDIIYEKRYRSLTIKPVPGVVIDTVRWQTYRETLSTLLDAPAFNVIEQNIPLKTMLSEGLTLTHFVSMMAENRFPRSEELRAVFKPFLITTHGYYGYIADQLASLLFLMDVRNGNFHDGFLHADCTQTNIGKVPATENTIFVHLFKPIISNIAINGRKREIIAVNRFVPRGVSLQVKIRPSAIGLQSVADDPLPLYIQRHALQRLDERLGLQANNVHAHLFFSLFEQPLNYVLGNGCTLIEFNMYEYKVGYLLTTLHDDKLVIRSFLFLTNDGTPEGRKLRQLTGLVKYDKKYLGIDKLSTFTAYKIHEDEELSSLFNEAGCGSLLDARNLQTIAAEYMPERDKATLHKYIKAD
;
A
#
# COMPACT_ATOMS: atom_id res chain seq x y z
N MET A 1 -1.19 19.65 7.26
CA MET A 1 -1.43 18.36 6.58
C MET A 1 -0.77 18.42 5.21
N ASP A 2 0.55 18.57 5.21
CA ASP A 2 1.34 18.71 4.00
C ASP A 2 1.71 17.33 3.44
N ARG A 3 1.22 17.11 2.21
CA ARG A 3 1.70 16.19 1.16
C ARG A 3 2.58 15.02 1.63
N LEU A 4 1.94 13.88 1.96
CA LEU A 4 2.58 12.56 1.83
C LEU A 4 2.80 12.29 0.33
N LYS A 5 3.92 12.77 -0.22
CA LYS A 5 4.48 12.23 -1.45
C LYS A 5 5.12 10.87 -1.13
N ILE A 6 4.30 9.81 -1.08
CA ILE A 6 4.81 8.44 -0.98
C ILE A 6 5.42 8.11 -2.35
N HIS A 7 6.74 8.25 -2.48
CA HIS A 7 7.48 7.60 -3.56
C HIS A 7 7.48 6.09 -3.28
N LEU A 8 6.60 5.34 -3.97
CA LEU A 8 6.66 3.89 -3.96
C LEU A 8 7.97 3.46 -4.64
N ILE A 9 8.95 3.04 -3.85
CA ILE A 9 10.12 2.31 -4.35
C ILE A 9 9.63 0.91 -4.73
N PHE A 10 9.80 0.56 -6.01
CA PHE A 10 9.61 -0.79 -6.54
C PHE A 10 10.89 -1.58 -6.25
N VAL A 11 10.82 -2.48 -5.26
CA VAL A 11 11.87 -3.48 -5.05
C VAL A 11 11.35 -4.79 -5.61
N THR A 12 11.85 -5.16 -6.79
CA THR A 12 11.61 -6.47 -7.39
C THR A 12 12.55 -7.47 -6.71
N VAL A 13 12.02 -8.28 -5.79
CA VAL A 13 12.80 -9.35 -5.13
C VAL A 13 12.69 -10.62 -5.97
N GLN A 14 13.80 -11.03 -6.61
CA GLN A 14 13.91 -12.35 -7.23
C GLN A 14 14.28 -13.41 -6.18
N PHE A 15 13.58 -14.54 -6.20
CA PHE A 15 13.75 -15.63 -5.24
C PHE A 15 14.58 -16.78 -5.84
N GLN A 16 15.59 -17.22 -5.09
CA GLN A 16 16.16 -18.57 -5.18
C GLN A 16 15.96 -19.28 -3.84
N SER A 17 15.19 -20.37 -3.85
CA SER A 17 14.98 -21.22 -2.68
C SER A 17 16.03 -22.35 -2.69
N MET A 18 16.85 -22.42 -1.64
CA MET A 18 17.60 -23.63 -1.30
C MET A 18 17.36 -23.98 0.18
N ALA A 19 16.51 -24.97 0.42
CA ALA A 19 16.32 -25.54 1.75
C ALA A 19 17.42 -26.58 2.03
N LYS A 20 18.36 -26.26 2.94
CA LYS A 20 19.25 -27.26 3.56
C LYS A 20 18.67 -27.73 4.90
N LYS A 21 18.41 -29.03 5.01
CA LYS A 21 18.12 -29.73 6.27
C LYS A 21 19.33 -29.61 7.21
N LYS A 22 19.17 -28.97 8.37
CA LYS A 22 20.14 -28.99 9.48
C LYS A 22 19.70 -30.03 10.52
N ASN A 23 20.61 -30.96 10.84
CA ASN A 23 20.51 -31.83 12.01
C ASN A 23 20.53 -30.99 13.28
N ILE A 24 19.56 -31.19 14.16
CA ILE A 24 19.44 -30.47 15.44
C ILE A 24 20.11 -31.34 16.51
N VAL A 25 21.30 -30.94 16.95
CA VAL A 25 21.89 -31.39 18.21
C VAL A 25 21.23 -30.55 19.32
N GLN A 26 20.64 -31.18 20.34
CA GLN A 26 20.09 -30.48 21.49
C GLN A 26 21.23 -29.85 22.32
N GLU A 27 21.46 -28.55 22.13
CA GLU A 27 22.37 -27.76 22.96
C GLU A 27 21.83 -27.63 24.40
N ASP A 28 22.75 -27.61 25.37
CA ASP A 28 22.48 -27.36 26.80
C ASP A 28 21.67 -26.05 27.00
N PRO A 29 20.48 -26.10 27.64
CA PRO A 29 19.60 -24.94 27.84
C PRO A 29 20.29 -23.73 28.50
N VAL A 30 21.25 -23.97 29.41
CA VAL A 30 21.97 -22.90 30.13
C VAL A 30 22.93 -22.17 29.18
N LYS A 31 23.63 -22.92 28.32
CA LYS A 31 24.51 -22.35 27.29
C LYS A 31 23.72 -21.58 26.24
N LEU A 32 22.54 -22.08 25.86
CA LEU A 32 21.65 -21.40 24.92
C LEU A 32 21.12 -20.08 25.48
N GLN A 33 20.72 -20.05 26.76
CA GLN A 33 20.28 -18.82 27.42
C GLN A 33 21.40 -17.78 27.54
N ALA A 34 22.61 -18.22 27.90
CA ALA A 34 23.78 -17.33 27.96
C ALA A 34 24.11 -16.74 26.59
N LYS A 35 24.03 -17.54 25.52
CA LYS A 35 24.19 -17.09 24.14
C LYS A 35 23.13 -16.07 23.74
N HIS A 36 21.85 -16.34 24.00
CA HIS A 36 20.75 -15.41 23.73
C HIS A 36 20.92 -14.08 24.47
N LYS A 37 21.39 -14.11 25.72
CA LYS A 37 21.70 -12.90 26.49
C LYS A 37 22.82 -12.10 25.84
N ARG A 38 23.92 -12.77 25.47
CA ARG A 38 25.06 -12.13 24.79
C ARG A 38 24.65 -11.48 23.47
N ASP A 39 23.91 -12.21 22.64
CA ASP A 39 23.48 -11.72 21.32
C ASP A 39 22.53 -10.52 21.44
N TYR A 40 21.61 -10.56 22.43
CA TYR A 40 20.73 -9.43 22.73
C TYR A 40 21.52 -8.20 23.20
N LEU A 41 22.42 -8.38 24.16
CA LEU A 41 23.23 -7.27 24.69
C LEU A 41 24.17 -6.68 23.63
N SER A 42 24.67 -7.50 22.71
CA SER A 42 25.46 -7.02 21.56
C SER A 42 24.63 -6.11 20.64
N ARG A 43 23.38 -6.49 20.33
CA ARG A 43 22.47 -5.63 19.55
C ARG A 43 22.06 -4.38 20.31
N LEU A 44 21.78 -4.50 21.61
CA LEU A 44 21.44 -3.37 22.47
C LEU A 44 22.58 -2.34 22.52
N LYS A 45 23.82 -2.80 22.65
CA LYS A 45 25.03 -1.97 22.56
C LYS A 45 25.13 -1.29 21.20
N MET A 46 24.96 -2.04 20.10
CA MET A 46 24.96 -1.48 18.75
C MET A 46 23.93 -0.35 18.61
N VAL A 47 22.71 -0.54 19.13
CA VAL A 47 21.69 0.51 19.12
C VAL A 47 22.12 1.73 19.94
N CYS A 48 22.67 1.53 21.15
CA CYS A 48 23.21 2.62 21.96
C CYS A 48 24.30 3.41 21.21
N ASP A 49 25.29 2.70 20.69
CA ASP A 49 26.42 3.28 19.95
C ASP A 49 25.95 4.06 18.72
N LYS A 50 24.93 3.55 18.03
CA LYS A 50 24.33 4.24 16.89
C LYS A 50 23.57 5.49 17.33
N LEU A 51 22.72 5.41 18.35
CA LEU A 51 21.88 6.53 18.81
C LEU A 51 22.68 7.70 19.37
N VAL A 52 23.64 7.43 20.26
CA VAL A 52 24.31 8.47 21.06
C VAL A 52 25.84 8.44 20.98
N GLY A 53 26.42 7.53 20.20
CA GLY A 53 27.86 7.35 20.05
C GLY A 53 28.44 6.26 20.95
N ALA A 54 29.65 5.82 20.62
CA ALA A 54 30.35 4.76 21.37
C ALA A 54 30.75 5.22 22.78
N GLY A 55 30.77 4.27 23.73
CA GLY A 55 31.24 4.50 25.11
C GLY A 55 30.12 4.79 26.11
N TRP A 56 28.92 5.14 25.65
CA TRP A 56 27.77 5.43 26.54
C TRP A 56 27.16 4.16 27.14
N PHE A 57 27.18 3.04 26.40
CA PHE A 57 26.63 1.78 26.90
C PHE A 57 27.44 1.24 28.09
N GLU A 58 28.75 1.43 28.06
CA GLU A 58 29.70 1.00 29.09
C GLU A 58 29.54 1.77 30.41
N LEU A 59 28.85 2.91 30.40
CA LEU A 59 28.52 3.65 31.62
C LEU A 59 27.39 3.01 32.43
N ILE A 60 26.62 2.09 31.83
CA ILE A 60 25.52 1.41 32.51
C ILE A 60 26.10 0.29 33.39
N PRO A 61 25.87 0.31 34.72
CA PRO A 61 26.36 -0.73 35.61
C PRO A 61 25.87 -2.13 35.24
N ALA A 62 26.67 -3.16 35.51
CA ALA A 62 26.31 -4.55 35.19
C ALA A 62 24.96 -4.98 35.81
N ALA A 63 24.66 -4.52 37.02
CA ALA A 63 23.37 -4.78 37.67
C ALA A 63 22.19 -4.18 36.89
N ASP A 64 22.37 -3.00 36.31
CA ASP A 64 21.36 -2.35 35.47
C ASP A 64 21.22 -3.02 34.11
N ILE A 65 22.32 -3.50 33.52
CA ILE A 65 22.30 -4.32 32.31
C ILE A 65 21.48 -5.60 32.52
N ASP A 66 21.59 -6.24 33.68
CA ASP A 66 20.79 -7.41 34.02
C ASP A 66 19.31 -7.08 34.13
N ILE A 67 18.96 -5.95 34.77
CA ILE A 67 17.57 -5.46 34.86
C ILE A 67 17.01 -5.14 33.46
N ILE A 68 17.81 -4.48 32.60
CA ILE A 68 17.43 -4.19 31.21
C ILE A 68 17.14 -5.48 30.46
N TYR A 69 18.01 -6.49 30.61
CA TYR A 69 17.80 -7.79 29.97
C TYR A 69 16.55 -8.48 30.50
N GLU A 70 16.31 -8.48 31.81
CA GLU A 70 15.13 -9.08 32.41
C GLU A 70 13.83 -8.44 31.91
N LYS A 71 13.80 -7.11 31.83
CA LYS A 71 12.63 -6.31 31.40
C LYS A 71 12.57 -6.06 29.90
N ARG A 72 13.42 -6.71 29.11
CA ARG A 72 13.55 -6.47 27.67
C ARG A 72 12.26 -6.74 26.91
N TYR A 73 12.10 -5.99 25.83
CA TYR A 73 11.08 -6.27 24.84
C TYR A 73 11.46 -7.49 24.01
N ARG A 74 10.49 -8.41 23.85
CA ARG A 74 10.65 -9.57 22.97
C ARG A 74 10.85 -9.09 21.53
N SER A 75 11.55 -9.88 20.72
CA SER A 75 11.66 -9.62 19.29
C SER A 75 10.28 -9.56 18.64
N LEU A 76 10.10 -8.63 17.71
CA LEU A 76 8.86 -8.47 16.97
C LEU A 76 8.54 -9.73 16.15
N THR A 77 7.33 -10.23 16.30
CA THR A 77 6.80 -11.36 15.52
C THR A 77 5.59 -10.95 14.68
N ILE A 78 5.35 -11.67 13.59
CA ILE A 78 4.22 -11.44 12.69
C ILE A 78 3.40 -12.73 12.65
N LYS A 79 2.12 -12.67 12.97
CA LYS A 79 1.24 -13.84 13.05
C LYS A 79 -0.14 -13.55 12.45
N PRO A 80 -0.81 -14.54 11.86
CA PRO A 80 -2.24 -14.40 11.61
C PRO A 80 -2.99 -14.36 12.94
N VAL A 81 -4.13 -13.71 12.96
CA VAL A 81 -5.05 -13.77 14.11
C VAL A 81 -5.55 -15.20 14.31
N PRO A 82 -5.72 -15.67 15.57
CA PRO A 82 -6.29 -16.98 15.84
C PRO A 82 -7.62 -17.22 15.12
N GLY A 83 -7.76 -18.39 14.49
CA GLY A 83 -8.98 -18.78 13.76
C GLY A 83 -9.10 -18.22 12.34
N VAL A 84 -8.21 -17.33 11.91
CA VAL A 84 -8.19 -16.82 10.53
C VAL A 84 -7.36 -17.75 9.64
N VAL A 85 -7.95 -18.21 8.53
CA VAL A 85 -7.26 -18.99 7.51
C VAL A 85 -6.86 -18.07 6.35
N ILE A 86 -5.56 -17.87 6.19
CA ILE A 86 -4.95 -17.20 5.03
C ILE A 86 -4.30 -18.29 4.18
N ASP A 87 -4.46 -18.20 2.86
CA ASP A 87 -3.75 -19.09 1.93
C ASP A 87 -2.24 -19.12 2.25
N THR A 88 -1.64 -20.31 2.15
CA THR A 88 -0.26 -20.53 2.62
C THR A 88 0.74 -19.73 1.81
N VAL A 89 0.58 -19.68 0.48
CA VAL A 89 1.48 -18.93 -0.40
C VAL A 89 1.33 -17.45 -0.12
N ARG A 90 0.09 -16.95 -0.09
CA ARG A 90 -0.20 -15.54 0.22
C ARG A 90 0.36 -15.12 1.58
N TRP A 91 0.21 -15.96 2.60
CA TRP A 91 0.74 -15.70 3.94
C TRP A 91 2.26 -15.66 3.96
N GLN A 92 2.93 -16.62 3.32
CA GLN A 92 4.39 -16.64 3.24
C GLN A 92 4.92 -15.39 2.54
N THR A 93 4.35 -15.04 1.39
CA THR A 93 4.70 -13.81 0.66
C THR A 93 4.52 -12.58 1.54
N TYR A 94 3.35 -12.40 2.17
CA TYR A 94 3.10 -11.26 3.06
C TYR A 94 4.14 -11.17 4.19
N ARG A 95 4.35 -12.29 4.90
CA ARG A 95 5.24 -12.35 6.06
C ARG A 95 6.70 -12.07 5.68
N GLU A 96 7.17 -12.63 4.58
CA GLU A 96 8.54 -12.45 4.09
C GLU A 96 8.77 -11.03 3.59
N THR A 97 7.83 -10.47 2.81
CA THR A 97 7.90 -9.07 2.38
C THR A 97 7.92 -8.11 3.57
N LEU A 98 7.00 -8.27 4.53
CA LEU A 98 6.98 -7.43 5.72
C LEU A 98 8.25 -7.60 6.57
N SER A 99 8.77 -8.82 6.72
CA SER A 99 10.02 -9.07 7.46
C SER A 99 11.20 -8.37 6.80
N THR A 100 11.37 -8.51 5.48
CA THR A 100 12.42 -7.84 4.72
C THR A 100 12.34 -6.32 4.87
N LEU A 101 11.13 -5.76 4.82
CA LEU A 101 10.94 -4.32 4.99
C LEU A 101 11.22 -3.83 6.42
N LEU A 102 10.91 -4.64 7.44
CA LEU A 102 11.23 -4.34 8.85
C LEU A 102 12.73 -4.48 9.15
N ASP A 103 13.42 -5.35 8.42
CA ASP A 103 14.87 -5.58 8.53
C ASP A 103 15.68 -4.58 7.68
N ALA A 104 15.04 -3.85 6.76
CA ALA A 104 15.67 -2.76 6.04
C ALA A 104 16.00 -1.60 7.00
N PRO A 105 17.16 -0.92 6.84
CA PRO A 105 17.46 0.28 7.60
C PRO A 105 16.37 1.32 7.29
N ALA A 106 15.75 1.85 8.35
CA ALA A 106 14.57 2.72 8.25
C ALA A 106 14.81 3.91 7.31
N PHE A 107 13.76 4.31 6.59
CA PHE A 107 13.73 5.35 5.58
C PHE A 107 14.48 6.64 6.00
N ASN A 108 15.70 6.83 5.49
CA ASN A 108 16.42 8.12 5.38
C ASN A 108 16.24 9.14 6.54
N VAL A 109 16.50 8.75 7.79
CA VAL A 109 16.71 9.74 8.88
C VAL A 109 17.92 9.33 9.71
N ILE A 110 18.97 10.16 9.60
CA ILE A 110 20.24 10.22 10.36
C ILE A 110 21.03 8.90 10.32
N GLU A 111 22.19 8.90 9.63
CA GLU A 111 23.39 8.01 9.54
C GLU A 111 23.52 6.67 10.34
N GLN A 112 22.48 6.21 11.01
CA GLN A 112 22.54 5.24 12.08
C GLN A 112 22.18 3.83 11.60
N ASN A 113 21.50 3.69 10.46
CA ASN A 113 21.25 2.41 9.77
C ASN A 113 20.76 1.29 10.71
N ILE A 114 19.84 1.60 11.63
CA ILE A 114 19.26 0.60 12.53
C ILE A 114 17.99 0.02 11.89
N PRO A 115 17.87 -1.31 11.76
CA PRO A 115 16.64 -1.93 11.29
C PRO A 115 15.44 -1.58 12.18
N LEU A 116 14.28 -1.30 11.56
CA LEU A 116 13.08 -0.93 12.30
C LEU A 116 12.67 -2.00 13.31
N LYS A 117 12.81 -3.28 12.95
CA LYS A 117 12.56 -4.42 13.84
C LYS A 117 13.39 -4.35 15.13
N THR A 118 14.67 -4.00 15.01
CA THR A 118 15.60 -3.86 16.14
C THR A 118 15.26 -2.65 16.99
N MET A 119 14.84 -1.55 16.38
CA MET A 119 14.33 -0.40 17.14
C MET A 119 13.08 -0.74 17.94
N LEU A 120 12.17 -1.55 17.39
CA LEU A 120 10.93 -1.98 18.05
C LEU A 120 11.12 -3.02 19.18
N SER A 121 12.35 -3.50 19.39
CA SER A 121 12.72 -4.32 20.56
C SER A 121 13.83 -3.67 21.38
N GLU A 122 15.09 -3.78 20.95
CA GLU A 122 16.26 -3.30 21.68
C GLU A 122 16.23 -1.77 21.85
N GLY A 123 15.88 -1.03 20.79
CA GLY A 123 15.80 0.43 20.83
C GLY A 123 14.78 0.93 21.85
N LEU A 124 13.55 0.43 21.77
CA LEU A 124 12.51 0.75 22.74
C LEU A 124 12.85 0.32 24.17
N THR A 125 13.51 -0.82 24.34
CA THR A 125 13.97 -1.25 25.67
C THR A 125 14.95 -0.24 26.27
N LEU A 126 15.94 0.19 25.47
CA LEU A 126 16.95 1.15 25.90
C LEU A 126 16.34 2.53 26.19
N THR A 127 15.53 3.06 25.27
CA THR A 127 14.92 4.39 25.43
C THR A 127 13.95 4.41 26.60
N HIS A 128 13.21 3.33 26.86
CA HIS A 128 12.33 3.23 28.02
C HIS A 128 13.13 3.16 29.33
N PHE A 129 14.20 2.37 29.38
CA PHE A 129 15.07 2.32 30.55
C PHE A 129 15.61 3.72 30.90
N VAL A 130 16.19 4.43 29.92
CA VAL A 130 16.76 5.77 30.12
C VAL A 130 15.68 6.81 30.43
N SER A 131 14.48 6.70 29.84
CA SER A 131 13.36 7.61 30.11
C SER A 131 12.82 7.47 31.53
N MET A 132 12.87 6.27 32.11
CA MET A 132 12.23 5.95 33.39
C MET A 132 13.20 5.89 34.57
N MET A 133 14.51 5.94 34.33
CA MET A 133 15.49 5.90 35.42
C MET A 133 15.55 7.22 36.21
N ALA A 134 15.75 7.12 37.52
CA ALA A 134 16.02 8.27 38.38
C ALA A 134 17.30 9.00 37.94
N GLU A 135 17.34 10.32 38.10
CA GLU A 135 18.48 11.16 37.70
C GLU A 135 19.80 10.78 38.40
N ASN A 136 19.70 10.19 39.59
CA ASN A 136 20.81 9.75 40.42
C ASN A 136 20.92 8.21 40.53
N ARG A 137 20.37 7.45 39.58
CA ARG A 137 20.34 5.98 39.64
C ARG A 137 21.74 5.36 39.76
N PHE A 138 22.70 5.89 39.01
CA PHE A 138 24.11 5.53 39.04
C PHE A 138 24.99 6.72 38.59
N PRO A 139 26.32 6.69 38.81
CA PRO A 139 27.21 7.78 38.39
C PRO A 139 27.02 8.14 36.91
N ARG A 140 26.90 9.43 36.58
CA ARG A 140 26.70 9.94 35.21
C ARG A 140 25.33 9.61 34.59
N SER A 141 24.33 9.23 35.39
CA SER A 141 22.95 9.04 34.93
C SER A 141 22.37 10.28 34.23
N GLU A 142 22.63 11.48 34.76
CA GLU A 142 22.22 12.74 34.14
C GLU A 142 22.83 12.94 32.75
N GLU A 143 24.13 12.65 32.61
CA GLU A 143 24.83 12.76 31.32
C GLU A 143 24.25 11.80 30.29
N LEU A 144 23.97 10.55 30.69
CA LEU A 144 23.32 9.56 29.83
C LEU A 144 21.92 10.03 29.41
N ARG A 145 21.11 10.57 30.33
CA ARG A 145 19.79 11.12 29.99
C ARG A 145 19.89 12.32 29.05
N ALA A 146 20.89 13.18 29.23
CA ALA A 146 21.09 14.37 28.42
C ALA A 146 21.36 14.01 26.95
N VAL A 147 22.24 13.03 26.69
CA VAL A 147 22.53 12.59 25.31
C VAL A 147 21.38 11.82 24.68
N PHE A 148 20.59 11.10 25.48
CA PHE A 148 19.41 10.39 24.99
C PHE A 148 18.18 11.28 24.79
N LYS A 149 18.20 12.54 25.24
CA LYS A 149 17.05 13.46 25.24
C LYS A 149 16.25 13.47 23.91
N PRO A 150 16.86 13.49 22.71
CA PRO A 150 16.12 13.49 21.43
C PRO A 150 15.33 12.20 21.14
N PHE A 151 15.65 11.12 21.85
CA PHE A 151 15.13 9.77 21.65
C PHE A 151 14.13 9.34 22.74
N LEU A 152 13.95 10.15 23.79
CA LEU A 152 13.08 9.82 24.91
C LEU A 152 11.60 9.91 24.50
N ILE A 153 10.78 9.06 25.13
CA ILE A 153 9.35 8.91 24.83
C ILE A 153 8.57 10.23 24.98
N THR A 154 9.01 11.09 25.90
CA THR A 154 8.35 12.37 26.23
C THR A 154 8.63 13.48 25.23
N THR A 155 9.53 13.25 24.27
CA THR A 155 9.87 14.24 23.24
C THR A 155 9.12 13.97 21.95
N HIS A 156 8.52 15.02 21.37
CA HIS A 156 8.00 14.97 20.01
C HIS A 156 9.19 14.93 19.06
N GLY A 157 9.62 13.72 18.68
CA GLY A 157 10.80 13.53 17.86
C GLY A 157 10.94 12.09 17.40
N TYR A 158 11.98 11.42 17.86
CA TYR A 158 12.39 10.14 17.29
C TYR A 158 11.42 8.99 17.59
N TYR A 159 10.83 8.95 18.78
CA TYR A 159 9.89 7.91 19.16
C TYR A 159 8.61 7.94 18.31
N GLY A 160 8.00 9.11 18.15
CA GLY A 160 6.84 9.30 17.27
C GLY A 160 7.17 8.95 15.82
N TYR A 161 8.36 9.34 15.36
CA TYR A 161 8.85 8.97 14.03
C TYR A 161 8.90 7.44 13.83
N ILE A 162 9.43 6.65 14.78
CA ILE A 162 9.44 5.18 14.68
C ILE A 162 8.03 4.60 14.59
N ALA A 163 7.08 5.15 15.35
CA ALA A 163 5.68 4.74 15.28
C ALA A 163 5.06 5.05 13.91
N ASP A 164 5.32 6.24 13.36
CA ASP A 164 4.85 6.66 12.04
C ASP A 164 5.46 5.83 10.92
N GLN A 165 6.74 5.46 11.04
CA GLN A 165 7.41 4.55 10.09
C GLN A 165 6.76 3.16 10.09
N LEU A 166 6.50 2.57 11.27
CA LEU A 166 5.79 1.30 11.34
C LEU A 166 4.39 1.42 10.75
N ALA A 167 3.63 2.47 11.12
CA ALA A 167 2.27 2.68 10.61
C ALA A 167 2.24 2.81 9.08
N SER A 168 3.20 3.55 8.50
CA SER A 168 3.34 3.73 7.06
C SER A 168 3.68 2.41 6.35
N LEU A 169 4.57 1.62 6.94
CA LEU A 169 4.95 0.30 6.42
C LEU A 169 3.77 -0.67 6.42
N LEU A 170 3.04 -0.75 7.54
CA LEU A 170 1.87 -1.61 7.68
C LEU A 170 0.75 -1.17 6.73
N PHE A 171 0.52 0.13 6.60
CA PHE A 171 -0.41 0.68 5.61
C PHE A 171 -0.05 0.25 4.18
N LEU A 172 1.23 0.33 3.81
CA LEU A 172 1.70 -0.12 2.50
C LEU A 172 1.48 -1.62 2.30
N MET A 173 1.72 -2.43 3.33
CA MET A 173 1.49 -3.88 3.27
C MET A 173 0.01 -4.21 3.09
N ASP A 174 -0.88 -3.53 3.79
CA ASP A 174 -2.33 -3.71 3.68
C ASP A 174 -2.82 -3.37 2.26
N VAL A 175 -2.36 -2.23 1.74
CA VAL A 175 -2.67 -1.77 0.37
C VAL A 175 -2.12 -2.72 -0.68
N ARG A 176 -0.92 -3.29 -0.49
CA ARG A 176 -0.29 -4.16 -1.50
C ARG A 176 -0.78 -5.60 -1.51
N ASN A 177 -1.48 -6.03 -0.46
CA ASN A 177 -1.84 -7.43 -0.31
C ASN A 177 -3.36 -7.64 -0.18
N GLY A 178 -4.18 -6.61 -0.42
CA GLY A 178 -5.63 -6.72 -0.53
C GLY A 178 -6.10 -6.87 -1.97
N ASN A 179 -7.27 -7.49 -2.17
CA ASN A 179 -8.01 -7.39 -3.44
C ASN A 179 -9.50 -7.76 -3.22
N PHE A 180 -10.36 -7.41 -4.18
CA PHE A 180 -11.80 -7.68 -4.14
C PHE A 180 -12.19 -9.15 -4.41
N HIS A 181 -11.23 -10.04 -4.67
CA HIS A 181 -11.45 -11.48 -4.88
C HIS A 181 -11.21 -12.27 -3.58
N ASP A 182 -10.00 -12.18 -3.04
CA ASP A 182 -9.53 -12.99 -1.92
C ASP A 182 -9.77 -12.32 -0.55
N GLY A 183 -9.96 -11.00 -0.55
CA GLY A 183 -10.13 -10.15 0.63
C GLY A 183 -8.93 -9.25 0.92
N PHE A 184 -9.02 -8.52 2.03
CA PHE A 184 -8.07 -7.50 2.44
C PHE A 184 -7.30 -7.95 3.67
N LEU A 185 -5.97 -7.89 3.61
CA LEU A 185 -5.12 -8.11 4.77
C LEU A 185 -4.97 -6.80 5.54
N HIS A 186 -5.04 -6.88 6.87
CA HIS A 186 -4.86 -5.72 7.74
C HIS A 186 -3.95 -6.08 8.90
N ALA A 187 -2.85 -5.33 9.05
CA ALA A 187 -1.95 -5.45 10.17
C ALA A 187 -2.43 -4.64 11.38
N ASP A 188 -2.61 -5.35 12.50
CA ASP A 188 -2.92 -4.80 13.81
C ASP A 188 -1.64 -4.74 14.66
N CYS A 189 -1.26 -3.52 15.05
CA CYS A 189 -0.13 -3.24 15.92
C CYS A 189 -0.53 -3.05 17.39
N THR A 190 -1.80 -3.29 17.76
CA THR A 190 -2.28 -3.14 19.13
C THR A 190 -1.55 -4.05 20.11
N GLN A 191 -0.92 -5.14 19.67
CA GLN A 191 -0.10 -6.03 20.50
C GLN A 191 1.39 -5.80 20.25
N THR A 192 1.80 -4.59 19.85
CA THR A 192 3.22 -4.19 19.81
C THR A 192 3.56 -3.36 21.04
N ASN A 193 4.87 -3.22 21.30
CA ASN A 193 5.34 -2.40 22.43
C ASN A 193 5.33 -0.89 22.14
N ILE A 194 4.91 -0.46 20.95
CA ILE A 194 4.71 0.96 20.66
C ILE A 194 3.56 1.48 21.52
N GLY A 195 3.84 2.52 22.28
CA GLY A 195 2.89 3.28 23.09
C GLY A 195 2.69 2.69 24.48
N LYS A 196 3.46 1.66 24.85
CA LYS A 196 3.15 0.82 26.01
C LYS A 196 4.31 0.62 26.97
N VAL A 197 3.95 0.69 28.24
CA VAL A 197 4.71 0.18 29.39
C VAL A 197 3.68 -0.54 30.27
N PRO A 198 3.84 -1.83 30.66
CA PRO A 198 5.01 -2.71 30.49
C PRO A 198 4.96 -3.60 29.23
N ALA A 199 6.02 -4.39 29.03
CA ALA A 199 6.19 -5.30 27.89
C ALA A 199 4.96 -6.19 27.66
N THR A 200 4.30 -6.03 26.51
CA THR A 200 3.26 -6.96 26.07
C THR A 200 3.89 -8.08 25.23
N GLU A 201 3.07 -8.93 24.63
CA GLU A 201 3.53 -9.58 23.40
C GLU A 201 4.05 -8.49 22.44
N ASN A 202 5.10 -8.78 21.66
CA ASN A 202 5.58 -7.86 20.61
C ASN A 202 5.21 -8.47 19.27
N THR A 203 3.93 -8.39 18.93
CA THR A 203 3.34 -9.13 17.82
C THR A 203 2.51 -8.20 16.95
N ILE A 204 2.76 -8.24 15.64
CA ILE A 204 1.84 -7.72 14.64
C ILE A 204 0.90 -8.86 14.26
N PHE A 205 -0.39 -8.65 14.50
CA PHE A 205 -1.42 -9.59 14.10
C PHE A 205 -1.97 -9.22 12.73
N VAL A 206 -2.16 -10.20 11.87
CA VAL A 206 -2.68 -9.97 10.51
C VAL A 206 -4.08 -10.57 10.41
N HIS A 207 -5.03 -9.70 10.11
CA HIS A 207 -6.43 -10.05 9.86
C HIS A 207 -6.67 -10.26 8.37
N LEU A 208 -7.64 -11.11 8.03
CA LEU A 208 -8.17 -11.23 6.67
C LEU A 208 -9.66 -10.87 6.69
N PHE A 209 -10.01 -9.78 6.01
CA PHE A 209 -11.39 -9.34 5.84
C PHE A 209 -11.90 -9.71 4.46
N LYS A 210 -13.04 -10.40 4.39
CA LYS A 210 -13.63 -10.79 3.09
C LYS A 210 -14.35 -9.61 2.44
N PRO A 211 -14.41 -9.57 1.09
CA PRO A 211 -15.18 -8.56 0.38
C PRO A 211 -16.65 -8.61 0.79
N ILE A 212 -17.29 -7.44 0.93
CA ILE A 212 -18.73 -7.36 1.22
C ILE A 212 -19.46 -7.46 -0.12
N ILE A 213 -20.17 -8.57 -0.32
CA ILE A 213 -20.83 -8.91 -1.59
C ILE A 213 -22.35 -8.80 -1.41
N SER A 214 -23.01 -8.22 -2.42
CA SER A 214 -24.46 -8.14 -2.55
C SER A 214 -24.89 -8.47 -3.98
N ASN A 215 -26.20 -8.47 -4.25
CA ASN A 215 -26.77 -8.71 -5.56
C ASN A 215 -27.81 -7.67 -5.91
N ILE A 216 -27.90 -7.33 -7.19
CA ILE A 216 -28.87 -6.38 -7.72
C ILE A 216 -29.37 -6.79 -9.10
N ALA A 217 -30.62 -6.44 -9.44
CA ALA A 217 -31.17 -6.67 -10.77
C ALA A 217 -30.80 -5.51 -11.69
N ILE A 218 -30.05 -5.80 -12.76
CA ILE A 218 -29.67 -4.81 -13.79
C ILE A 218 -30.07 -5.38 -15.15
N ASN A 219 -30.97 -4.68 -15.84
CA ASN A 219 -31.56 -5.12 -17.10
C ASN A 219 -32.17 -6.53 -17.00
N GLY A 220 -32.94 -6.79 -15.94
CA GLY A 220 -33.59 -8.08 -15.68
C GLY A 220 -32.66 -9.23 -15.28
N ARG A 221 -31.34 -9.01 -15.18
CA ARG A 221 -30.37 -10.02 -14.76
C ARG A 221 -29.85 -9.72 -13.37
N LYS A 222 -29.82 -10.74 -12.50
CA LYS A 222 -29.15 -10.67 -11.21
C LYS A 222 -27.65 -10.53 -11.41
N ARG A 223 -27.05 -9.50 -10.83
CA ARG A 223 -25.63 -9.17 -10.92
C ARG A 223 -25.05 -9.07 -9.53
N GLU A 224 -23.92 -9.71 -9.34
CA GLU A 224 -23.11 -9.55 -8.13
C GLU A 224 -22.45 -8.17 -8.12
N ILE A 225 -22.52 -7.52 -6.97
CA ILE A 225 -21.90 -6.22 -6.70
C ILE A 225 -21.09 -6.31 -5.41
N ILE A 226 -19.92 -5.65 -5.39
CA ILE A 226 -18.97 -5.67 -4.29
C ILE A 226 -18.88 -4.27 -3.73
N ALA A 227 -18.94 -4.10 -2.41
CA ALA A 227 -18.80 -2.79 -1.78
C ALA A 227 -17.44 -2.19 -2.12
N VAL A 228 -17.41 -0.90 -2.49
CA VAL A 228 -16.15 -0.17 -2.61
C VAL A 228 -15.79 0.31 -1.20
N ASN A 229 -15.00 -0.49 -0.49
CA ASN A 229 -14.67 -0.25 0.90
C ASN A 229 -13.20 -0.51 1.22
N ARG A 230 -12.77 0.02 2.36
CA ARG A 230 -11.49 -0.28 3.01
C ARG A 230 -11.77 -0.66 4.46
N PHE A 231 -11.06 -1.67 4.96
CA PHE A 231 -11.06 -1.99 6.38
C PHE A 231 -10.03 -1.14 7.12
N VAL A 232 -10.42 -0.61 8.26
CA VAL A 232 -9.56 0.16 9.18
C VAL A 232 -9.41 -0.60 10.51
N PRO A 233 -8.56 -0.14 11.45
CA PRO A 233 -8.35 -0.83 12.71
C PRO A 233 -9.64 -1.23 13.41
N ARG A 234 -9.60 -2.39 14.07
CA ARG A 234 -10.76 -3.08 14.69
C ARG A 234 -11.77 -3.65 13.68
N GLY A 235 -11.42 -3.74 12.40
CA GLY A 235 -12.25 -4.37 11.38
C GLY A 235 -13.45 -3.54 10.95
N VAL A 236 -13.44 -2.24 11.23
CA VAL A 236 -14.49 -1.33 10.75
C VAL A 236 -14.35 -1.18 9.23
N SER A 237 -15.45 -1.38 8.51
CA SER A 237 -15.49 -1.17 7.07
C SER A 237 -15.87 0.28 6.76
N LEU A 238 -14.92 1.05 6.22
CA LEU A 238 -15.20 2.34 5.61
C LEU A 238 -15.63 2.12 4.17
N GLN A 239 -16.93 2.19 3.91
CA GLN A 239 -17.48 2.14 2.56
C GLN A 239 -17.57 3.55 1.96
N VAL A 240 -17.21 3.68 0.69
CA VAL A 240 -17.43 4.92 -0.06
C VAL A 240 -18.93 5.21 -0.15
N LYS A 241 -19.30 6.43 0.18
CA LYS A 241 -20.66 6.95 0.02
C LYS A 241 -20.64 8.25 -0.76
N ILE A 242 -21.52 8.39 -1.74
CA ILE A 242 -21.57 9.54 -2.64
C ILE A 242 -23.00 10.04 -2.71
N ARG A 243 -23.21 11.35 -2.63
CA ARG A 243 -24.52 11.96 -2.91
C ARG A 243 -24.78 11.90 -4.42
N PRO A 244 -25.95 11.44 -4.88
CA PRO A 244 -26.29 11.43 -6.31
C PRO A 244 -26.05 12.78 -7.00
N SER A 245 -26.43 13.90 -6.37
CA SER A 245 -26.22 15.25 -6.90
C SER A 245 -24.74 15.63 -7.10
N ALA A 246 -23.85 15.11 -6.24
CA ALA A 246 -22.41 15.36 -6.32
C ALA A 246 -21.77 14.76 -7.59
N ILE A 247 -22.48 13.81 -8.22
CA ILE A 247 -22.12 13.21 -9.51
C ILE A 247 -23.20 13.43 -10.57
N GLY A 248 -24.05 14.45 -10.36
CA GLY A 248 -25.07 14.91 -11.29
C GLY A 248 -26.20 13.92 -11.60
N LEU A 249 -26.36 12.87 -10.79
CA LEU A 249 -27.49 11.95 -10.88
C LEU A 249 -28.70 12.52 -10.15
N GLN A 250 -29.87 12.41 -10.78
CA GLN A 250 -31.14 12.74 -10.15
C GLN A 250 -31.62 11.55 -9.31
N SER A 251 -32.10 11.84 -8.11
CA SER A 251 -32.67 10.86 -7.18
C SER A 251 -33.83 11.48 -6.41
N VAL A 252 -34.70 10.64 -5.84
CA VAL A 252 -35.85 11.11 -5.03
C VAL A 252 -35.37 11.80 -3.74
N ALA A 253 -34.28 11.30 -3.15
CA ALA A 253 -33.63 11.86 -1.98
C ALA A 253 -32.12 11.88 -2.21
N ASP A 254 -31.47 13.00 -1.87
CA ASP A 254 -30.03 13.22 -2.13
C ASP A 254 -29.13 12.84 -0.94
N ASP A 255 -29.54 11.81 -0.19
CA ASP A 255 -28.72 11.25 0.88
C ASP A 255 -27.47 10.54 0.31
N PRO A 256 -26.33 10.54 1.04
CA PRO A 256 -25.15 9.80 0.61
C PRO A 256 -25.44 8.29 0.47
N LEU A 257 -25.36 7.79 -0.76
CA LEU A 257 -25.63 6.38 -1.07
C LEU A 257 -24.35 5.54 -1.07
N PRO A 258 -24.41 4.29 -0.59
CA PRO A 258 -23.28 3.37 -0.64
C PRO A 258 -22.92 3.02 -2.09
N LEU A 259 -21.61 3.06 -2.36
CA LEU A 259 -21.06 2.72 -3.67
C LEU A 259 -20.65 1.24 -3.73
N TYR A 260 -21.00 0.62 -4.85
CA TYR A 260 -20.62 -0.74 -5.19
C TYR A 260 -20.02 -0.79 -6.59
N ILE A 261 -19.28 -1.87 -6.86
CA ILE A 261 -18.71 -2.16 -8.18
C ILE A 261 -19.06 -3.58 -8.62
N GLN A 262 -19.41 -3.75 -9.89
CA GLN A 262 -19.63 -5.08 -10.47
C GLN A 262 -18.30 -5.82 -10.64
N ARG A 263 -18.31 -7.14 -10.45
CA ARG A 263 -17.14 -8.00 -10.71
C ARG A 263 -16.57 -7.82 -12.13
N HIS A 264 -17.44 -7.67 -13.12
CA HIS A 264 -17.02 -7.39 -14.49
C HIS A 264 -16.28 -6.06 -14.62
N ALA A 265 -16.71 -5.01 -13.92
CA ALA A 265 -16.06 -3.71 -13.96
C ALA A 265 -14.64 -3.78 -13.37
N LEU A 266 -14.46 -4.53 -12.28
CA LEU A 266 -13.14 -4.81 -11.70
C LEU A 266 -12.23 -5.54 -12.68
N GLN A 267 -12.73 -6.59 -13.33
CA GLN A 267 -11.97 -7.30 -14.35
C GLN A 267 -11.56 -6.37 -15.50
N ARG A 268 -12.46 -5.49 -15.96
CA ARG A 268 -12.13 -4.50 -17.00
C ARG A 268 -11.09 -3.49 -16.58
N LEU A 269 -11.10 -3.11 -15.30
CA LEU A 269 -10.11 -2.21 -14.74
C LEU A 269 -8.75 -2.91 -14.73
N ASP A 270 -8.68 -4.12 -14.21
CA ASP A 270 -7.45 -4.94 -14.20
C ASP A 270 -6.90 -5.21 -15.61
N GLU A 271 -7.73 -5.70 -16.54
CA GLU A 271 -7.36 -6.00 -17.93
C GLU A 271 -6.76 -4.81 -18.68
N ARG A 272 -7.22 -3.59 -18.40
CA ARG A 272 -6.84 -2.39 -19.15
C ARG A 272 -5.72 -1.60 -18.49
N LEU A 273 -5.65 -1.61 -17.17
CA LEU A 273 -4.54 -0.96 -16.49
C LEU A 273 -3.31 -1.88 -16.46
N GLY A 274 -3.51 -3.20 -16.49
CA GLY A 274 -2.40 -4.18 -16.52
C GLY A 274 -1.48 -4.08 -15.32
N LEU A 275 -1.91 -3.37 -14.27
CA LEU A 275 -1.19 -3.25 -13.02
C LEU A 275 -1.47 -4.52 -12.24
N GLN A 276 -0.43 -5.20 -11.75
CA GLN A 276 -0.57 -6.37 -10.88
C GLN A 276 -1.73 -6.13 -9.89
N ALA A 277 -2.80 -6.93 -9.98
CA ALA A 277 -4.15 -6.67 -9.46
C ALA A 277 -4.23 -6.21 -7.98
N ASN A 278 -3.14 -6.39 -7.24
CA ASN A 278 -3.04 -6.22 -5.81
C ASN A 278 -3.11 -4.76 -5.33
N ASN A 279 -3.00 -3.74 -6.20
CA ASN A 279 -3.08 -2.32 -5.78
C ASN A 279 -4.32 -1.57 -6.30
N VAL A 280 -4.99 -2.10 -7.32
CA VAL A 280 -6.14 -1.46 -7.97
C VAL A 280 -7.24 -1.07 -6.98
N HIS A 281 -7.50 -1.94 -6.00
CA HIS A 281 -8.57 -1.73 -5.03
C HIS A 281 -8.35 -0.50 -4.16
N ALA A 282 -7.10 -0.24 -3.76
CA ALA A 282 -6.75 0.90 -2.94
C ALA A 282 -6.89 2.19 -3.74
N HIS A 283 -6.40 2.21 -4.99
CA HIS A 283 -6.59 3.35 -5.89
C HIS A 283 -8.07 3.63 -6.14
N LEU A 284 -8.88 2.59 -6.39
CA LEU A 284 -10.34 2.72 -6.50
C LEU A 284 -10.96 3.35 -5.25
N PHE A 285 -10.59 2.87 -4.07
CA PHE A 285 -11.10 3.41 -2.81
C PHE A 285 -10.71 4.88 -2.65
N PHE A 286 -9.42 5.22 -2.72
CA PHE A 286 -8.95 6.58 -2.46
C PHE A 286 -9.45 7.60 -3.50
N SER A 287 -9.50 7.22 -4.78
CA SER A 287 -9.98 8.12 -5.83
C SER A 287 -11.46 8.48 -5.69
N LEU A 288 -12.25 7.66 -4.99
CA LEU A 288 -13.69 7.84 -4.83
C LEU A 288 -14.07 8.34 -3.43
N PHE A 289 -13.21 8.10 -2.44
CA PHE A 289 -13.38 8.56 -1.08
C PHE A 289 -13.06 10.06 -0.94
N GLU A 290 -12.09 10.56 -1.69
CA GLU A 290 -11.77 11.98 -1.76
C GLU A 290 -12.79 12.73 -2.63
N GLN A 291 -13.32 13.84 -2.11
CA GLN A 291 -14.35 14.67 -2.74
C GLN A 291 -13.82 16.11 -2.87
N PRO A 292 -14.25 16.89 -3.88
CA PRO A 292 -15.26 16.58 -4.90
C PRO A 292 -14.76 15.66 -6.02
N LEU A 293 -15.68 14.94 -6.68
CA LEU A 293 -15.38 14.10 -7.83
C LEU A 293 -15.60 14.85 -9.14
N ASN A 294 -14.67 14.69 -10.08
CA ASN A 294 -14.88 15.11 -11.47
C ASN A 294 -15.73 14.05 -12.19
N TYR A 295 -16.68 14.49 -13.01
CA TYR A 295 -17.54 13.59 -13.75
C TYR A 295 -18.09 14.20 -15.04
N VAL A 296 -18.59 13.34 -15.91
CA VAL A 296 -19.33 13.70 -17.12
C VAL A 296 -20.67 12.98 -17.12
N LEU A 297 -21.74 13.73 -17.43
CA LEU A 297 -23.07 13.15 -17.57
C LEU A 297 -23.19 12.37 -18.88
N GLY A 298 -23.68 11.15 -18.77
CA GLY A 298 -24.15 10.33 -19.89
C GLY A 298 -25.66 10.19 -19.85
N ASN A 299 -26.21 9.51 -20.85
CA ASN A 299 -27.65 9.23 -20.88
C ASN A 299 -28.01 8.19 -19.80
N GLY A 300 -28.60 8.64 -18.68
CA GLY A 300 -29.00 7.78 -17.56
C GLY A 300 -27.83 7.18 -16.77
N CYS A 301 -26.62 7.72 -16.91
CA CYS A 301 -25.43 7.29 -16.17
C CYS A 301 -24.46 8.46 -15.96
N THR A 302 -23.54 8.30 -15.03
CA THR A 302 -22.44 9.23 -14.83
C THR A 302 -21.11 8.52 -15.07
N LEU A 303 -20.21 9.19 -15.78
CA LEU A 303 -18.83 8.79 -15.95
C LEU A 303 -17.99 9.55 -14.92
N ILE A 304 -17.65 8.91 -13.80
CA ILE A 304 -16.77 9.49 -12.78
C ILE A 304 -15.32 9.33 -13.25
N GLU A 305 -14.53 10.40 -13.25
CA GLU A 305 -13.10 10.32 -13.61
C GLU A 305 -12.37 9.38 -12.65
N PHE A 306 -11.56 8.48 -13.22
CA PHE A 306 -10.71 7.59 -12.45
C PHE A 306 -9.26 7.99 -12.65
N ASN A 307 -8.67 8.49 -11.56
CA ASN A 307 -7.29 8.92 -11.52
C ASN A 307 -6.45 7.87 -10.80
N MET A 308 -5.31 7.53 -11.38
CA MET A 308 -4.25 6.80 -10.71
C MET A 308 -3.13 7.78 -10.38
N TYR A 309 -2.94 8.04 -9.09
CA TYR A 309 -2.16 9.18 -8.63
C TYR A 309 -2.75 10.48 -9.21
N GLU A 310 -1.94 11.29 -9.88
CA GLU A 310 -2.40 12.50 -10.57
C GLU A 310 -2.86 12.28 -12.02
N TYR A 311 -2.76 11.05 -12.55
CA TYR A 311 -3.03 10.77 -13.95
C TYR A 311 -4.44 10.23 -14.14
N LYS A 312 -5.25 10.94 -14.92
CA LYS A 312 -6.53 10.43 -15.40
C LYS A 312 -6.30 9.27 -16.35
N VAL A 313 -6.82 8.09 -16.03
CA VAL A 313 -6.65 6.86 -16.83
C VAL A 313 -7.94 6.36 -17.45
N GLY A 314 -9.09 6.89 -17.01
CA GLY A 314 -10.37 6.49 -17.56
C GLY A 314 -11.54 6.98 -16.73
N TYR A 315 -12.65 6.26 -16.85
CA TYR A 315 -13.92 6.58 -16.20
C TYR A 315 -14.60 5.34 -15.62
N LEU A 316 -15.27 5.55 -14.50
CA LEU A 316 -16.14 4.57 -13.85
C LEU A 316 -17.58 4.88 -14.24
N LEU A 317 -18.16 4.04 -15.10
CA LEU A 317 -19.55 4.16 -15.52
C LEU A 317 -20.44 3.76 -14.35
N THR A 318 -21.12 4.74 -13.78
CA THR A 318 -21.88 4.63 -12.54
C THR A 318 -23.36 4.92 -12.80
N THR A 319 -24.24 4.10 -12.24
CA THR A 319 -25.69 4.27 -12.33
C THR A 319 -26.31 4.18 -10.94
N LEU A 320 -27.45 4.86 -10.78
CA LEU A 320 -28.30 4.75 -9.61
C LEU A 320 -29.21 3.52 -9.76
N HIS A 321 -29.29 2.71 -8.71
CA HIS A 321 -30.22 1.59 -8.60
C HIS A 321 -30.80 1.56 -7.18
N ASP A 322 -32.08 1.92 -7.06
CA ASP A 322 -32.77 2.07 -5.78
C ASP A 322 -31.98 2.99 -4.82
N ASP A 323 -31.49 2.43 -3.72
CA ASP A 323 -30.70 3.06 -2.66
C ASP A 323 -29.18 2.86 -2.82
N LYS A 324 -28.70 2.48 -4.02
CA LYS A 324 -27.29 2.12 -4.28
C LYS A 324 -26.75 2.80 -5.52
N LEU A 325 -25.48 3.20 -5.45
CA LEU A 325 -24.70 3.56 -6.63
C LEU A 325 -23.88 2.35 -7.07
N VAL A 326 -23.90 2.05 -8.37
CA VAL A 326 -23.23 0.87 -8.92
C VAL A 326 -22.33 1.27 -10.08
N ILE A 327 -21.03 1.01 -9.94
CA ILE A 327 -20.06 1.04 -11.03
C ILE A 327 -20.26 -0.23 -11.87
N ARG A 328 -20.75 -0.04 -13.10
CA ARG A 328 -21.09 -1.12 -14.03
C ARG A 328 -19.95 -1.51 -14.97
N SER A 329 -19.04 -0.58 -15.24
CA SER A 329 -17.86 -0.83 -16.05
C SER A 329 -16.80 0.21 -15.77
N PHE A 330 -15.54 -0.16 -15.99
CA PHE A 330 -14.48 0.80 -16.27
C PHE A 330 -14.45 1.09 -17.78
N LEU A 331 -14.16 2.32 -18.18
CA LEU A 331 -13.90 2.76 -19.56
C LEU A 331 -12.53 3.43 -19.59
N PHE A 332 -11.59 2.87 -20.36
CA PHE A 332 -10.28 3.50 -20.54
C PHE A 332 -10.41 4.74 -21.44
N LEU A 333 -9.51 5.72 -21.34
CA LEU A 333 -9.70 7.03 -22.01
C LEU A 333 -9.94 6.94 -23.51
N THR A 334 -9.33 5.98 -24.20
CA THR A 334 -9.49 5.84 -25.65
C THR A 334 -10.82 5.17 -26.05
N ASN A 335 -11.57 4.58 -25.13
CA ASN A 335 -12.81 3.86 -25.43
C ASN A 335 -13.92 4.79 -25.92
N ASP A 336 -14.70 4.37 -26.93
CA ASP A 336 -15.78 5.18 -27.55
C ASP A 336 -16.84 5.74 -26.58
N GLY A 337 -16.99 5.17 -25.39
CA GLY A 337 -17.92 5.67 -24.36
C GLY A 337 -17.44 6.92 -23.64
N THR A 338 -16.16 7.29 -23.73
CA THR A 338 -15.57 8.46 -23.06
C THR A 338 -15.58 9.69 -23.97
N PRO A 339 -15.52 10.92 -23.43
CA PRO A 339 -15.31 12.13 -24.22
C PRO A 339 -14.07 12.05 -25.13
N GLU A 340 -12.96 11.57 -24.58
CA GLU A 340 -11.66 11.46 -25.24
C GLU A 340 -11.69 10.41 -26.36
N GLY A 341 -12.34 9.27 -26.12
CA GLY A 341 -12.48 8.23 -27.13
C GLY A 341 -13.38 8.66 -28.29
N ARG A 342 -14.39 9.50 -28.03
CA ARG A 342 -15.19 10.14 -29.10
C ARG A 342 -14.37 11.13 -29.89
N LYS A 343 -13.59 12.00 -29.23
CA LYS A 343 -12.71 12.96 -29.89
C LYS A 343 -11.63 12.25 -30.71
N LEU A 344 -11.00 11.20 -30.17
CA LEU A 344 -10.03 10.38 -30.90
C LEU A 344 -10.64 9.78 -32.17
N ARG A 345 -11.88 9.27 -32.09
CA ARG A 345 -12.59 8.76 -33.28
C ARG A 345 -12.86 9.86 -34.31
N GLN A 346 -13.20 11.07 -33.88
CA GLN A 346 -13.39 12.21 -34.79
C GLN A 346 -12.08 12.59 -35.50
N LEU A 347 -10.94 12.48 -34.82
CA LEU A 347 -9.63 12.83 -35.38
C LEU A 347 -9.03 11.74 -36.28
N THR A 348 -9.40 10.46 -36.08
CA THR A 348 -8.68 9.32 -36.68
C THR A 348 -9.57 8.33 -37.44
N GLY A 349 -10.90 8.46 -37.35
CA GLY A 349 -11.84 7.45 -37.86
C GLY A 349 -11.91 6.15 -37.04
N LEU A 350 -10.94 5.88 -36.15
CA LEU A 350 -10.82 4.62 -35.42
C LEU A 350 -12.09 4.27 -34.64
N VAL A 351 -12.67 3.12 -34.96
CA VAL A 351 -13.81 2.56 -34.24
C VAL A 351 -13.36 1.62 -33.12
N LYS A 352 -14.30 1.25 -32.24
CA LYS A 352 -14.07 0.30 -31.14
C LYS A 352 -13.23 -0.93 -31.50
N TYR A 353 -13.48 -1.55 -32.66
CA TYR A 353 -12.77 -2.77 -33.07
C TYR A 353 -11.31 -2.48 -33.42
N ASP A 354 -11.02 -1.36 -34.08
CA ASP A 354 -9.65 -0.94 -34.40
C ASP A 354 -8.86 -0.67 -33.13
N LYS A 355 -9.45 0.07 -32.18
CA LYS A 355 -8.81 0.40 -30.90
C LYS A 355 -8.43 -0.86 -30.11
N LYS A 356 -9.32 -1.86 -30.12
CA LYS A 356 -9.08 -3.15 -29.49
C LYS A 356 -8.01 -3.97 -30.24
N TYR A 357 -8.03 -3.95 -31.57
CA TYR A 357 -7.04 -4.62 -32.40
C TYR A 357 -5.63 -4.03 -32.19
N LEU A 358 -5.53 -2.70 -32.23
CA LEU A 358 -4.31 -1.94 -31.94
C LEU A 358 -3.90 -2.04 -30.46
N GLY A 359 -4.83 -2.43 -29.57
CA GLY A 359 -4.60 -2.57 -28.13
C GLY A 359 -4.48 -1.23 -27.41
N ILE A 360 -4.84 -0.12 -28.05
CA ILE A 360 -4.79 1.22 -27.45
C ILE A 360 -5.90 1.45 -26.42
N ASP A 361 -6.70 0.42 -26.11
CA ASP A 361 -7.61 0.35 -24.97
C ASP A 361 -6.95 -0.15 -23.67
N LYS A 362 -5.61 -0.24 -23.64
CA LYS A 362 -4.79 -0.66 -22.50
C LYS A 362 -3.63 0.30 -22.25
N LEU A 363 -3.28 0.48 -20.98
CA LEU A 363 -2.22 1.37 -20.53
C LEU A 363 -0.82 0.92 -20.99
N SER A 364 -0.53 -0.37 -20.87
CA SER A 364 0.75 -0.99 -21.25
C SER A 364 1.13 -0.75 -22.72
N THR A 365 0.13 -0.60 -23.59
CA THR A 365 0.32 -0.37 -25.02
C THR A 365 0.98 0.99 -25.33
N PHE A 366 0.81 1.99 -24.47
CA PHE A 366 1.40 3.33 -24.67
C PHE A 366 2.93 3.30 -24.55
N THR A 367 3.46 2.47 -23.65
CA THR A 367 4.90 2.17 -23.58
C THR A 367 5.33 1.24 -24.70
N ALA A 368 4.55 0.20 -25.04
CA ALA A 368 4.92 -0.75 -26.10
C ALA A 368 5.12 -0.09 -27.48
N TYR A 369 4.31 0.92 -27.81
CA TYR A 369 4.48 1.75 -29.01
C TYR A 369 5.36 2.99 -28.77
N LYS A 370 5.86 3.25 -27.56
CA LYS A 370 6.60 4.47 -27.20
C LYS A 370 5.95 5.74 -27.77
N ILE A 371 4.63 5.89 -27.56
CA ILE A 371 3.81 6.96 -28.19
C ILE A 371 4.36 8.35 -27.85
N HIS A 372 4.90 8.51 -26.64
CA HIS A 372 5.46 9.77 -26.17
C HIS A 372 6.73 10.24 -26.93
N GLU A 373 7.42 9.34 -27.64
CA GLU A 373 8.61 9.68 -28.44
C GLU A 373 8.25 10.01 -29.90
N ASP A 374 6.99 9.81 -30.30
CA ASP A 374 6.49 10.11 -31.63
C ASP A 374 5.67 11.40 -31.57
N GLU A 375 6.19 12.48 -32.15
CA GLU A 375 5.59 13.81 -32.04
C GLU A 375 4.18 13.87 -32.63
N GLU A 376 3.94 13.20 -33.75
CA GLU A 376 2.65 13.16 -34.43
C GLU A 376 1.61 12.42 -33.58
N LEU A 377 1.95 11.21 -33.11
CA LEU A 377 1.04 10.43 -32.26
C LEU A 377 0.83 11.11 -30.90
N SER A 378 1.88 11.66 -30.29
CA SER A 378 1.79 12.38 -29.03
C SER A 378 0.84 13.57 -29.14
N SER A 379 0.99 14.39 -30.19
CA SER A 379 0.10 15.53 -30.46
C SER A 379 -1.34 15.08 -30.62
N LEU A 380 -1.59 14.02 -31.41
CA LEU A 380 -2.92 13.46 -31.62
C LEU A 380 -3.59 12.99 -30.33
N PHE A 381 -2.88 12.26 -29.46
CA PHE A 381 -3.43 11.80 -28.18
C PHE A 381 -3.65 12.97 -27.21
N ASN A 382 -2.79 14.00 -27.23
CA ASN A 382 -3.01 15.23 -26.45
C ASN A 382 -4.26 15.98 -26.93
N GLU A 383 -4.45 16.15 -28.23
CA GLU A 383 -5.63 16.80 -28.80
C GLU A 383 -6.92 16.02 -28.51
N ALA A 384 -6.83 14.69 -28.46
CA ALA A 384 -7.93 13.83 -28.04
C ALA A 384 -8.24 13.89 -26.53
N GLY A 385 -7.43 14.58 -25.72
CA GLY A 385 -7.57 14.65 -24.26
C GLY A 385 -6.98 13.46 -23.49
N CYS A 386 -6.19 12.62 -24.16
CA CYS A 386 -5.52 11.44 -23.58
C CYS A 386 -4.09 11.75 -23.09
N GLY A 387 -3.67 13.02 -23.02
CA GLY A 387 -2.30 13.42 -22.67
C GLY A 387 -1.82 12.89 -21.32
N SER A 388 -2.72 12.79 -20.33
CA SER A 388 -2.40 12.21 -19.02
C SER A 388 -1.85 10.78 -19.09
N LEU A 389 -2.22 10.02 -20.12
CA LEU A 389 -1.67 8.69 -20.33
C LEU A 389 -0.19 8.74 -20.72
N LEU A 390 0.24 9.75 -21.49
CA LEU A 390 1.62 9.93 -21.95
C LEU A 390 2.54 10.34 -20.80
N ASP A 391 2.03 11.13 -19.86
CA ASP A 391 2.75 11.58 -18.67
C ASP A 391 2.89 10.49 -17.61
N ALA A 392 1.99 9.50 -17.62
CA ALA A 392 1.93 8.39 -16.68
C ALA A 392 3.06 7.33 -16.86
N ARG A 393 4.29 7.75 -17.19
CA ARG A 393 5.39 6.87 -17.61
C ARG A 393 5.68 5.75 -16.62
N ASN A 394 5.74 6.07 -15.32
CA ASN A 394 5.97 5.07 -14.28
C ASN A 394 4.86 4.01 -14.24
N LEU A 395 3.59 4.44 -14.36
CA LEU A 395 2.45 3.51 -14.43
C LEU A 395 2.53 2.64 -15.68
N GLN A 396 2.91 3.22 -16.82
CA GLN A 396 3.05 2.45 -18.05
C GLN A 396 4.20 1.44 -17.95
N THR A 397 5.35 1.79 -17.36
CA THR A 397 6.47 0.87 -17.17
C THR A 397 6.07 -0.33 -16.32
N ILE A 398 5.35 -0.09 -15.21
CA ILE A 398 4.82 -1.16 -14.35
C ILE A 398 3.83 -2.05 -15.13
N ALA A 399 2.95 -1.44 -15.92
CA ALA A 399 1.99 -2.17 -16.73
C ALA A 399 2.64 -2.94 -17.90
N ALA A 400 3.81 -2.49 -18.37
CA ALA A 400 4.49 -3.00 -19.55
C ALA A 400 5.51 -4.12 -19.26
N GLU A 401 5.75 -4.49 -18.00
CA GLU A 401 6.74 -5.52 -17.59
C GLU A 401 6.63 -6.86 -18.34
N TYR A 402 5.52 -7.10 -19.07
CA TYR A 402 5.27 -8.33 -19.82
C TYR A 402 4.79 -8.11 -21.26
N MET A 403 4.90 -6.92 -21.85
CA MET A 403 4.50 -6.67 -23.24
C MET A 403 5.70 -6.47 -24.18
N PRO A 404 5.79 -7.20 -25.31
CA PRO A 404 6.83 -6.97 -26.30
C PRO A 404 6.64 -5.61 -26.98
N GLU A 405 7.76 -4.99 -27.39
CA GLU A 405 7.73 -3.76 -28.19
C GLU A 405 6.91 -3.96 -29.47
N ARG A 406 6.19 -2.90 -29.88
CA ARG A 406 5.35 -2.91 -31.08
C ARG A 406 5.80 -1.83 -32.05
N ASP A 407 5.68 -2.14 -33.34
CA ASP A 407 6.04 -1.22 -34.42
C ASP A 407 5.01 -0.08 -34.57
N LYS A 408 5.45 1.16 -34.33
CA LYS A 408 4.63 2.38 -34.48
C LYS A 408 4.08 2.55 -35.89
N ALA A 409 4.77 2.02 -36.92
CA ALA A 409 4.30 2.09 -38.30
C ALA A 409 2.92 1.43 -38.48
N THR A 410 2.62 0.41 -37.67
CA THR A 410 1.28 -0.21 -37.66
C THR A 410 0.22 0.80 -37.19
N LEU A 411 0.50 1.57 -36.15
CA LEU A 411 -0.44 2.55 -35.62
C LEU A 411 -0.65 3.71 -36.60
N HIS A 412 0.44 4.22 -37.19
CA HIS A 412 0.39 5.23 -38.25
C HIS A 412 -0.45 4.80 -39.46
N LYS A 413 -0.29 3.55 -39.92
CA LYS A 413 -1.06 3.03 -41.05
C LYS A 413 -2.57 3.07 -40.81
N TYR A 414 -3.02 2.80 -39.59
CA TYR A 414 -4.43 2.79 -39.23
C TYR A 414 -5.00 4.19 -38.95
N ILE A 415 -4.16 5.13 -38.50
CA ILE A 415 -4.57 6.52 -38.25
C ILE A 415 -4.62 7.34 -39.54
N LYS A 416 -3.80 6.99 -40.54
CA LYS A 416 -3.71 7.66 -41.85
C LYS A 416 -4.56 7.01 -42.95
N ALA A 417 -5.29 5.95 -42.65
CA ALA A 417 -6.16 5.29 -43.62
C ALA A 417 -7.50 6.05 -43.69
N ASP A 418 -7.55 6.99 -44.64
CA ASP A 418 -8.68 7.75 -45.23
C ASP A 418 -10.03 7.78 -44.51
#